data_AF-A0A8H4QVZ3-F1
#
_entry.id   AF-A0A8H4QVZ3-F1
#
_cell.length_a   1.000
_cell.length_b   1.000
_cell.length_c   1.000
_cell.angle_alpha   90.00
_cell.angle_beta   90.00
_cell.angle_gamma   90.00
#
_symmetry.space_group_name_H-M   'P 1'
#
loop_
_entity.id
_entity.type
_entity.pdbx_description
1 polymer ?
#
loop_
_entity_poly.entity_id
_entity_poly.type
_entity_poly.pdbx_seq_one_letter_code
_entity_poly.pdbx_strand_id
1 'polypeptide(L)'
;MSNISSLQLWFTYCAVCETDLEICLALHAFISQLSNLQTLLIVGASLHAVHFIHEGIRHDLRILPSLKTVRFRYNFPNIQELDAFLCRRREIGLPIEKLVLPSLCDMNSNQLDYTCLENQPGMKVVWEDLNEPREYICGSGSPDVLHFETKRAAVA
;
A
#
# COMPACT_ATOMS: atom_id res chain seq x y z
N MET A 1 -13.00 16.16 -18.34
CA MET A 1 -12.03 15.30 -17.65
C MET A 1 -12.74 14.68 -16.45
N SER A 2 -12.82 13.35 -16.38
CA SER A 2 -13.53 12.65 -15.31
C SER A 2 -12.72 12.75 -14.00
N ASN A 3 -13.33 13.28 -12.94
CA ASN A 3 -12.72 13.34 -11.61
C ASN A 3 -12.79 11.97 -10.93
N ILE A 4 -11.77 11.14 -11.15
CA ILE A 4 -11.64 9.85 -10.48
C ILE A 4 -10.92 10.08 -9.15
N SER A 5 -11.64 10.05 -8.03
CA SER A 5 -11.08 10.18 -6.68
C SER A 5 -10.65 8.84 -6.06
N SER A 6 -11.19 7.73 -6.59
CA SER A 6 -10.87 6.36 -6.18
C SER A 6 -10.70 5.47 -7.40
N LEU A 7 -9.67 4.65 -7.40
CA LEU A 7 -9.39 3.70 -8.47
C LEU A 7 -9.06 2.34 -7.87
N GLN A 8 -9.65 1.30 -8.47
CA GLN A 8 -9.32 -0.09 -8.18
C GLN A 8 -8.38 -0.59 -9.27
N LEU A 9 -7.14 -0.88 -8.89
CA LEU A 9 -6.18 -1.52 -9.79
C LEU A 9 -6.14 -3.02 -9.49
N TRP A 10 -6.40 -3.79 -10.53
CA TRP A 10 -6.17 -5.22 -10.55
C TRP A 10 -4.79 -5.46 -11.15
N PHE A 11 -3.81 -5.70 -10.29
CA PHE A 11 -2.51 -6.18 -10.74
C PHE A 11 -2.53 -7.69 -10.72
N THR A 12 -2.90 -8.31 -11.85
CA THR A 12 -2.48 -9.69 -12.10
C THR A 12 -1.01 -9.62 -12.48
N TYR A 13 -0.12 -9.71 -11.49
CA TYR A 13 1.31 -9.83 -11.75
C TYR A 13 1.54 -11.17 -12.44
N CYS A 14 1.60 -11.15 -13.77
CA CYS A 14 2.11 -12.27 -14.54
C CYS A 14 3.62 -12.20 -14.40
N ALA A 15 4.20 -13.07 -13.56
CA ALA A 15 5.65 -13.18 -13.35
C ALA A 15 6.45 -13.56 -14.62
N VAL A 16 5.81 -13.52 -15.80
CA VAL A 16 6.33 -13.92 -17.10
C VAL A 16 6.71 -12.71 -17.98
N CYS A 17 6.37 -11.48 -17.58
CA CYS A 17 6.72 -10.28 -18.34
C CYS A 17 7.61 -9.33 -17.54
N GLU A 18 8.79 -9.80 -17.15
CA GLU A 18 9.93 -8.88 -17.19
C GLU A 18 10.02 -8.36 -18.63
N THR A 19 9.99 -7.03 -18.83
CA THR A 19 10.36 -6.32 -20.07
C THR A 19 9.33 -5.93 -21.13
N ASP A 20 8.01 -5.90 -20.86
CA ASP A 20 7.14 -5.17 -21.80
C ASP A 20 7.13 -3.66 -21.48
N LEU A 21 8.11 -2.96 -22.05
CA LEU A 21 8.27 -1.51 -21.95
C LEU A 21 6.99 -0.78 -22.37
N GLU A 22 6.23 -1.32 -23.32
CA GLU A 22 4.98 -0.72 -23.79
C GLU A 22 3.91 -0.74 -22.69
N ILE A 23 3.80 -1.84 -21.94
CA ILE A 23 2.88 -1.95 -20.80
C ILE A 23 3.28 -0.95 -19.71
N CYS A 24 4.58 -0.82 -19.44
CA CYS A 24 5.08 0.12 -18.43
C CYS A 24 4.79 1.58 -18.83
N LEU A 25 4.99 1.93 -20.10
CA LEU A 25 4.71 3.26 -20.64
C LEU A 25 3.21 3.56 -20.66
N ALA A 26 2.38 2.61 -21.07
CA ALA A 26 0.92 2.75 -21.08
C ALA A 26 0.37 2.93 -19.66
N LEU A 27 0.87 2.12 -18.71
CA LEU A 27 0.49 2.23 -17.30
C LEU A 27 0.96 3.55 -16.70
N HIS A 28 2.17 4.01 -17.00
CA HIS A 28 2.64 5.33 -16.57
C HIS A 28 1.79 6.46 -17.16
N ALA A 29 1.50 6.42 -18.45
CA ALA A 29 0.67 7.44 -19.12
C ALA A 29 -0.73 7.49 -18.50
N PHE A 30 -1.31 6.33 -18.20
CA PHE A 30 -2.58 6.23 -17.50
C PHE A 30 -2.51 6.80 -16.08
N ILE A 31 -1.53 6.37 -15.27
CA ILE A 31 -1.39 6.84 -13.89
C ILE A 31 -1.10 8.35 -13.82
N SER A 32 -0.36 8.90 -14.77
CA SER A 32 -0.09 10.33 -14.87
C SER A 32 -1.35 11.18 -15.06
N GLN A 33 -2.42 10.59 -15.61
CA GLN A 33 -3.72 11.27 -15.76
C GLN A 33 -4.54 11.29 -14.45
N LEU A 34 -4.13 10.51 -13.45
CA LEU A 34 -4.84 10.35 -12.18
C LEU A 34 -4.36 11.36 -11.13
N SER A 35 -4.16 12.62 -11.53
CA SER A 35 -3.61 13.66 -10.65
C SER A 35 -4.46 13.94 -9.41
N ASN A 36 -5.77 13.72 -9.51
CA ASN A 36 -6.76 13.92 -8.45
C ASN A 36 -7.08 12.65 -7.64
N LEU A 37 -6.40 11.53 -7.93
CA LEU A 37 -6.65 10.27 -7.22
C LEU A 37 -6.22 10.40 -5.76
N GLN A 38 -7.15 10.22 -4.84
CA GLN A 38 -6.90 10.31 -3.39
C GLN A 38 -6.76 8.95 -2.73
N THR A 39 -7.47 7.95 -3.26
CA THR A 39 -7.47 6.58 -2.73
C THR A 39 -7.09 5.59 -3.81
N LEU A 40 -6.06 4.80 -3.53
CA LEU A 40 -5.64 3.67 -4.36
C LEU A 40 -6.06 2.37 -3.68
N LEU A 41 -6.94 1.61 -4.33
CA LEU A 41 -7.31 0.27 -3.91
C LEU A 41 -6.47 -0.76 -4.68
N ILE A 42 -5.72 -1.56 -3.93
CA ILE A 42 -4.85 -2.63 -4.44
C ILE A 42 -5.52 -3.96 -4.16
N VAL A 43 -5.79 -4.67 -5.26
CA VAL A 43 -6.37 -6.01 -5.25
C VAL A 43 -5.25 -6.99 -5.59
N GLY A 44 -4.63 -7.55 -4.55
CA GLY A 44 -3.45 -8.42 -4.68
C GLY A 44 -2.37 -8.10 -3.64
N ALA A 45 -1.24 -8.80 -3.70
CA ALA A 45 -0.15 -8.68 -2.72
C ALA A 45 1.00 -7.74 -3.15
N SER A 46 0.97 -7.24 -4.38
CA SER A 46 2.15 -6.60 -4.98
C SER A 46 1.94 -5.11 -5.21
N LEU A 47 2.82 -4.31 -4.60
CA LEU A 47 3.00 -2.89 -4.92
C LEU A 47 3.99 -2.71 -6.07
N HIS A 48 4.63 -3.79 -6.51
CA HIS A 48 5.73 -3.79 -7.47
C HIS A 48 5.45 -2.94 -8.71
N ALA A 49 4.27 -3.05 -9.32
CA ALA A 49 3.94 -2.24 -10.50
C ALA A 49 3.90 -0.73 -10.21
N VAL A 50 3.43 -0.31 -9.02
CA VAL A 50 3.39 1.10 -8.62
C VAL A 50 4.80 1.59 -8.24
N HIS A 51 5.57 0.75 -7.55
CA HIS A 51 6.94 1.04 -7.16
C HIS A 51 7.87 1.14 -8.39
N PHE A 52 7.76 0.19 -9.32
CA PHE A 52 8.53 0.15 -10.56
C PHE A 52 8.32 1.39 -11.43
N ILE A 53 7.09 1.92 -11.47
CA ILE A 53 6.80 3.18 -12.19
C ILE A 53 7.43 4.39 -11.49
N HIS A 54 7.51 4.35 -10.16
CA HIS A 54 8.21 5.36 -9.37
C HIS A 54 9.74 5.29 -9.52
N GLU A 55 10.32 4.10 -9.75
CA GLU A 55 11.76 3.90 -9.92
C GLU A 55 12.25 4.09 -11.36
N GLY A 56 11.53 3.55 -12.34
CA GLY A 56 11.96 3.49 -13.75
C GLY A 56 11.89 4.83 -14.49
N ILE A 57 11.16 5.82 -13.96
CA ILE A 57 10.91 7.09 -14.64
C ILE A 57 11.45 8.21 -13.75
N ARG A 58 12.60 8.75 -14.18
CA ARG A 58 13.39 9.87 -13.63
C ARG A 58 12.73 10.71 -12.51
N HIS A 59 13.55 11.06 -11.52
CA HIS A 59 13.27 11.71 -10.23
C HIS A 59 12.31 12.93 -10.14
N ASP A 60 11.77 13.46 -11.24
CA ASP A 60 10.99 14.71 -11.25
C ASP A 60 9.47 14.53 -11.39
N LEU A 61 8.98 13.31 -11.67
CA LEU A 61 7.55 13.09 -11.87
C LEU A 61 6.84 12.77 -10.55
N ARG A 62 6.04 13.73 -10.09
CA ARG A 62 5.09 13.57 -8.98
C ARG A 62 3.93 12.69 -9.41
N ILE A 63 4.15 11.39 -9.45
CA ILE A 63 3.13 10.40 -9.75
C ILE A 63 2.10 10.38 -8.61
N LEU A 64 0.81 10.46 -8.98
CA LEU A 64 -0.31 10.47 -8.04
C LEU A 64 -0.15 11.53 -6.92
N PRO A 65 -0.06 12.82 -7.28
CA PRO A 65 0.25 13.88 -6.33
C PRO A 65 -0.81 14.07 -5.24
N SER A 66 -2.06 13.69 -5.51
CA SER A 66 -3.15 13.79 -4.52
C SER A 66 -3.37 12.52 -3.70
N LEU A 67 -2.56 11.47 -3.92
CA LEU A 67 -2.76 10.18 -3.26
C LEU A 67 -2.41 10.28 -1.77
N LYS A 68 -3.42 10.01 -0.95
CA LYS A 68 -3.35 10.09 0.52
C LYS A 68 -3.67 8.76 1.20
N THR A 69 -4.46 7.91 0.54
CA THR A 69 -4.91 6.63 1.10
C THR A 69 -4.51 5.47 0.19
N VAL A 70 -3.88 4.45 0.76
CA VAL A 70 -3.66 3.16 0.09
C VAL A 70 -4.45 2.09 0.84
N ARG A 71 -5.22 1.28 0.12
CA ARG A 71 -6.06 0.21 0.67
C ARG A 71 -5.73 -1.12 0.03
N PHE A 72 -5.57 -2.16 0.84
CA PHE A 72 -5.43 -3.55 0.42
C PHE A 72 -6.71 -4.32 0.75
N ARG A 73 -7.18 -5.18 -0.16
CA ARG A 73 -8.45 -5.89 0.00
C ARG A 73 -8.33 -7.38 0.36
N TYR A 74 -7.28 -8.05 -0.08
CA TYR A 74 -7.20 -9.52 0.03
C TYR A 74 -5.87 -10.03 0.57
N ASN A 75 -4.76 -9.39 0.21
CA ASN A 75 -3.44 -9.83 0.63
C ASN A 75 -2.74 -8.72 1.38
N PHE A 76 -2.04 -9.11 2.43
CA PHE A 76 -1.11 -8.22 3.11
C PHE A 76 0.06 -7.90 2.16
N PRO A 77 0.47 -6.62 2.07
CA PRO A 77 1.57 -6.24 1.20
C PRO A 77 2.89 -6.80 1.69
N ASN A 78 3.81 -7.11 0.77
CA ASN A 78 5.19 -7.31 1.13
C ASN A 78 5.73 -6.06 1.86
N ILE A 79 6.28 -6.25 3.05
CA ILE A 79 6.70 -5.14 3.91
C ILE A 79 7.83 -4.30 3.30
N GLN A 80 8.76 -4.93 2.59
CA GLN A 80 9.89 -4.25 1.94
C GLN A 80 9.39 -3.37 0.79
N GLU A 81 8.49 -3.89 -0.06
CA GLU A 81 7.88 -3.11 -1.15
C GLU A 81 7.05 -1.93 -0.61
N LEU A 82 6.28 -2.17 0.45
CA LEU A 82 5.48 -1.14 1.09
C LEU A 82 6.35 -0.03 1.69
N ASP A 83 7.36 -0.39 2.49
CA ASP A 83 8.22 0.59 3.13
C ASP A 83 9.00 1.41 2.09
N ALA A 84 9.52 0.77 1.03
CA ALA A 84 10.20 1.47 -0.06
C ALA A 84 9.26 2.48 -0.75
N PHE A 85 8.02 2.09 -1.05
CA PHE A 85 7.02 2.98 -1.62
C PHE A 85 6.68 4.17 -0.68
N LEU A 86 6.45 3.90 0.60
CA LEU A 86 6.12 4.93 1.59
C LEU A 86 7.27 5.91 1.82
N CYS A 87 8.49 5.40 2.01
CA CYS A 87 9.71 6.20 2.12
C CYS A 87 9.86 7.12 0.92
N ARG A 88 9.74 6.58 -0.30
CA ARG A 88 9.89 7.37 -1.52
C ARG A 88 8.87 8.49 -1.63
N ARG A 89 7.61 8.22 -1.31
CA ARG A 89 6.54 9.23 -1.32
C ARG A 89 6.78 10.34 -0.31
N ARG A 90 7.27 10.00 0.88
CA ARG A 90 7.67 10.98 1.90
C ARG A 90 8.82 11.86 1.43
N GLU A 91 9.87 11.27 0.84
CA GLU A 91 11.03 12.01 0.31
C GLU A 91 10.65 13.08 -0.72
N ILE A 92 9.67 12.79 -1.58
CA ILE A 92 9.18 13.74 -2.59
C ILE A 92 8.13 14.72 -2.04
N GLY A 93 7.88 14.73 -0.72
CA GLY A 93 6.95 15.63 -0.05
C GLY A 93 5.47 15.29 -0.25
N LEU A 94 5.16 14.03 -0.58
CA LEU A 94 3.80 13.54 -0.85
C LEU A 94 3.46 12.31 0.00
N PRO A 95 3.59 12.38 1.34
CA PRO A 95 3.41 11.23 2.22
C PRO A 95 2.01 10.65 2.13
N ILE A 96 1.90 9.34 2.34
CA ILE A 96 0.60 8.67 2.54
C ILE A 96 0.12 8.99 3.95
N GLU A 97 -1.14 9.41 4.06
CA GLU A 97 -1.77 9.76 5.34
C GLU A 97 -2.45 8.54 5.97
N LYS A 98 -2.95 7.61 5.15
CA LYS A 98 -3.71 6.45 5.61
C LYS A 98 -3.36 5.18 4.85
N LEU A 99 -3.01 4.13 5.59
CA LEU A 99 -2.86 2.77 5.11
C LEU A 99 -4.01 1.92 5.65
N VAL A 100 -4.74 1.24 4.77
CA VAL A 100 -5.80 0.29 5.14
C VAL A 100 -5.36 -1.11 4.74
N LEU A 101 -5.08 -1.94 5.74
CA LEU A 101 -4.69 -3.34 5.56
C LEU A 101 -5.94 -4.24 5.45
N PRO A 102 -5.79 -5.47 4.92
CA PRO A 102 -6.88 -6.45 4.92
C PRO A 102 -7.28 -6.85 6.35
N SER A 103 -8.40 -7.57 6.47
CA SER A 103 -8.85 -8.12 7.74
C SER A 103 -7.88 -9.19 8.24
N LEU A 104 -7.56 -9.17 9.55
CA LEU A 104 -6.77 -10.22 10.19
C LEU A 104 -7.51 -11.56 10.20
N CYS A 105 -8.85 -11.56 10.13
CA CYS A 105 -9.66 -12.77 10.03
C CYS A 105 -9.35 -13.58 8.76
N ASP A 106 -8.83 -12.93 7.71
CA ASP A 106 -8.50 -13.54 6.43
C ASP A 106 -7.06 -14.09 6.40
N MET A 107 -6.31 -14.02 7.51
CA MET A 107 -4.93 -14.50 7.61
C MET A 107 -4.86 -16.02 7.76
N ASN A 108 -4.33 -16.72 6.75
CA ASN A 108 -4.23 -18.18 6.78
C ASN A 108 -3.04 -18.74 7.57
N SER A 109 -1.97 -17.98 7.78
CA SER A 109 -0.86 -18.28 8.70
C SER A 109 0.31 -17.38 8.35
N ASN A 110 0.77 -16.56 9.30
CA ASN A 110 2.13 -16.09 9.53
C ASN A 110 2.10 -14.94 10.56
N GLN A 111 3.14 -14.83 11.40
CA GLN A 111 3.41 -13.58 12.10
C GLN A 111 3.78 -12.52 11.05
N LEU A 112 3.08 -11.39 11.05
CA LEU A 112 3.41 -10.25 10.21
C LEU A 112 3.91 -9.12 11.08
N ASP A 113 5.13 -8.67 10.79
CA ASP A 113 5.75 -7.56 11.50
C ASP A 113 5.75 -6.31 10.61
N TYR A 114 4.91 -5.33 10.98
CA TYR A 114 4.85 -4.01 10.36
C TYR A 114 5.40 -2.91 11.29
N THR A 115 6.16 -3.27 12.33
CA THR A 115 6.75 -2.31 13.29
C THR A 115 7.61 -1.25 12.59
N CYS A 116 8.21 -1.57 11.43
CA CYS A 116 8.99 -0.63 10.64
C CYS A 116 8.18 0.59 10.13
N LEU A 117 6.84 0.50 10.10
CA LEU A 117 5.97 1.62 9.74
C LEU A 117 6.02 2.75 10.78
N GLU A 118 6.56 2.54 11.98
CA GLU A 118 6.86 3.62 12.93
C GLU A 118 7.74 4.71 12.31
N ASN A 119 8.55 4.34 11.32
CA ASN A 119 9.36 5.29 10.58
C ASN A 119 8.53 6.26 9.73
N GLN A 120 7.20 6.12 9.65
CA GLN A 120 6.29 7.00 8.91
C GLN A 120 5.41 7.82 9.87
N PRO A 121 5.96 8.80 10.61
CA PRO A 121 5.25 9.48 11.68
C PRO A 121 3.98 10.20 11.20
N GLY A 122 2.90 10.05 11.95
CA GLY A 122 1.59 10.65 11.66
C GLY A 122 0.73 9.88 10.66
N MET A 123 1.26 8.85 9.98
CA MET A 123 0.46 7.98 9.11
C MET A 123 -0.48 7.12 9.96
N LYS A 124 -1.76 7.04 9.57
CA LYS A 124 -2.74 6.18 10.21
C LYS A 124 -2.78 4.80 9.54
N VAL A 125 -2.59 3.74 10.29
CA VAL A 125 -2.80 2.35 9.86
C VAL A 125 -4.16 1.88 10.38
N VAL A 126 -4.97 1.27 9.52
CA VAL A 126 -6.29 0.73 9.86
C VAL A 126 -6.39 -0.70 9.37
N TRP A 127 -6.93 -1.58 10.20
CA TRP A 127 -7.23 -2.98 9.86
C TRP A 127 -8.50 -3.42 10.58
N GLU A 128 -9.00 -4.59 10.22
CA GLU A 128 -10.10 -5.24 10.95
C GLU A 128 -9.54 -6.43 11.74
N ASP A 129 -9.94 -6.55 13.00
CA ASP A 129 -9.59 -7.66 13.90
C ASP A 129 -10.88 -8.19 14.53
N LEU A 130 -11.23 -9.46 14.30
CA LEU A 130 -12.48 -10.06 14.77
C LEU A 130 -13.74 -9.26 14.39
N ASN A 131 -13.75 -8.67 13.19
CA ASN A 131 -14.79 -7.75 12.67
C ASN A 131 -14.89 -6.39 13.39
N GLU A 132 -13.92 -6.05 14.24
CA GLU A 132 -13.81 -4.72 14.83
C GLU A 132 -12.73 -3.90 14.11
N PRO A 133 -13.01 -2.65 13.73
CA PRO A 133 -11.98 -1.78 13.18
C PRO A 133 -10.96 -1.42 14.26
N ARG A 134 -9.69 -1.63 13.94
CA ARG A 134 -8.54 -1.19 14.73
C ARG A 134 -7.81 -0.09 13.98
N GLU A 135 -7.24 0.84 14.73
CA GLU A 135 -6.41 1.89 14.17
C GLU A 135 -5.19 2.15 15.03
N TYR A 136 -4.13 2.58 14.36
CA TYR A 136 -2.88 2.96 14.98
C TYR A 136 -2.27 4.15 14.23
N ILE A 137 -1.63 5.05 14.97
CA ILE A 137 -0.93 6.20 14.40
C ILE A 137 0.56 5.94 14.54
N CYS A 138 1.24 5.82 13.40
CA CYS A 138 2.68 5.62 13.36
C CYS A 138 3.43 6.78 14.02
N GLY A 139 4.49 6.47 14.76
CA GLY A 139 5.27 7.45 15.53
C GLY A 139 4.69 7.76 16.91
N SER A 140 3.64 7.05 17.35
CA SER A 140 3.02 7.25 18.67
C SER A 140 3.74 6.52 19.80
N GLY A 141 4.77 5.71 19.50
CA GLY A 141 5.62 5.06 20.49
C GLY A 141 5.11 3.72 21.00
N SER A 142 4.25 3.03 20.24
CA SER A 142 3.79 1.66 20.56
C SER A 142 3.87 0.74 19.32
N PRO A 143 5.08 0.51 18.75
CA PRO A 143 5.29 -0.29 17.54
C PRO A 143 4.70 -1.70 17.62
N ASP A 144 4.71 -2.31 18.80
CA ASP A 144 4.27 -3.70 19.02
C ASP A 144 2.83 -3.96 18.57
N VAL A 145 1.99 -2.91 18.49
CA VAL A 145 0.62 -3.00 17.98
C VAL A 145 0.58 -3.38 16.49
N LEU A 146 1.66 -3.12 15.75
CA LEU A 146 1.83 -3.49 14.35
C LEU A 146 2.48 -4.88 14.17
N HIS A 147 2.69 -5.62 15.25
CA HIS A 147 3.07 -7.01 15.21
C HIS A 147 1.79 -7.88 15.25
N PHE A 148 1.39 -8.39 14.10
CA PHE A 148 0.19 -9.20 13.96
C PHE A 148 0.51 -10.68 14.16
N GLU A 149 0.10 -11.21 15.29
CA GLU A 149 0.17 -12.64 15.57
C GLU A 149 -1.21 -13.28 15.35
N THR A 150 -1.25 -14.36 14.57
CA THR A 150 -2.46 -15.16 14.49
C THR A 150 -2.69 -15.86 15.84
N LYS A 151 -3.51 -15.28 16.70
CA LYS A 151 -4.11 -16.05 17.80
C LYS A 151 -5.05 -17.05 17.15
N ARG A 152 -4.56 -18.27 16.89
CA ARG A 152 -5.48 -19.41 16.73
C ARG A 152 -6.38 -19.35 17.94
N ALA A 153 -7.67 -19.09 17.74
CA ALA A 153 -8.65 -19.32 18.78
C ALA A 153 -8.38 -20.74 19.27
N ALA A 154 -7.94 -20.87 20.52
CA ALA A 154 -7.93 -22.15 21.18
C ALA A 154 -9.40 -22.58 21.18
N VAL A 155 -9.76 -23.44 20.23
CA VAL A 155 -11.05 -24.12 20.24
C VAL A 155 -11.01 -24.98 21.49
N ALA A 156 -11.62 -24.46 22.56
CA ALA A 156 -11.90 -25.20 23.79
C ALA A 156 -13.05 -26.19 23.55
#